data_AF-A0A0C3I030-F1
#
_entry.id   AF-A0A0C3I030-F1
#
_cell.length_a   1.000
_cell.length_b   1.000
_cell.length_c   1.000
_cell.angle_alpha   90.00
_cell.angle_beta   90.00
_cell.angle_gamma   90.00
#
_symmetry.space_group_name_H-M   'P 1'
#
loop_
_entity.id
_entity.type
_entity.pdbx_description
1 polymer ?
#
loop_
_entity_poly.entity_id
_entity_poly.type
_entity_poly.pdbx_seq_one_letter_code
_entity_poly.pdbx_strand_id
1 'polypeptide(L)'
;MANVTPLPTRKAPPRVHSDRAGFGELRAELHSRAADQDLISVWADLPFPERRLVLKSAGLTADATQQISQLAKPERAAVRAAIHRMSDYASGLKDQLRNRSQHPSCELASHARQALAEGNTKAVLHWLSLIEKGVA
;
A
#
# COMPACT_ATOMS: atom_id res chain seq x y z
N MET A 1 35.51 46.03 50.85
CA MET A 1 35.81 44.66 50.38
C MET A 1 34.54 44.08 49.81
N ALA A 2 34.46 43.93 48.48
CA ALA A 2 33.24 43.50 47.79
C ALA A 2 33.21 41.96 47.72
N ASN A 3 32.24 41.36 48.40
CA ASN A 3 32.04 39.91 48.40
C ASN A 3 31.27 39.54 47.13
N VAL A 4 31.97 39.01 46.13
CA VAL A 4 31.37 38.59 44.86
C VAL A 4 30.92 37.14 45.00
N THR A 5 29.62 36.93 45.12
CA THR A 5 29.02 35.59 45.14
C THR A 5 29.17 34.93 43.77
N PRO A 6 29.84 33.76 43.65
CA PRO A 6 29.97 33.09 42.36
C PRO A 6 28.62 32.52 41.90
N LEU A 7 28.30 32.72 40.61
CA LEU A 7 27.10 32.13 40.00
C LEU A 7 27.20 30.60 40.01
N PRO A 8 26.09 29.87 40.23
CA PRO A 8 26.08 28.42 40.16
C PRO A 8 26.45 27.94 38.75
N THR A 9 27.50 27.14 38.66
CA THR A 9 27.96 26.50 37.44
C THR A 9 26.82 25.68 36.81
N ARG A 10 26.50 25.98 35.56
CA ARG A 10 25.48 25.30 34.75
C ARG A 10 25.76 23.80 34.75
N LYS A 11 24.93 23.03 35.46
CA LYS A 11 25.01 21.57 35.51
C LYS A 11 24.87 21.05 34.07
N ALA A 12 25.88 20.35 33.57
CA ALA A 12 25.83 19.75 32.24
C ALA A 12 24.58 18.87 32.13
N PRO A 13 23.80 18.97 31.03
CA PRO A 13 22.60 18.15 30.88
C PRO A 13 22.99 16.66 30.96
N PRO A 14 22.17 15.82 31.60
CA PRO A 14 22.44 14.39 31.68
C PRO A 14 22.58 13.82 30.27
N ARG A 15 23.61 12.99 30.06
CA ARG A 15 23.82 12.28 28.79
C ARG A 15 22.57 11.46 28.50
N VAL A 16 21.86 11.80 27.43
CA VAL A 16 20.68 11.06 26.98
C VAL A 16 21.13 9.62 26.74
N HIS A 17 20.61 8.68 27.52
CA HIS A 17 20.93 7.28 27.37
C HIS A 17 20.49 6.80 25.98
N SER A 18 21.35 6.03 25.32
CA SER A 18 21.00 5.33 24.08
C SER A 18 19.76 4.47 24.32
N ASP A 19 18.82 4.59 23.41
CA ASP A 19 17.48 4.04 23.49
C ASP A 19 17.52 2.51 23.72
N ARG A 20 17.09 2.07 24.91
CA ARG A 20 17.38 0.71 25.41
C ARG A 20 16.55 -0.41 24.78
N ALA A 21 15.60 -0.11 23.92
CA ALA A 21 14.69 -1.10 23.33
C ALA A 21 14.00 -0.65 22.03
N GLY A 22 14.61 0.24 21.24
CA GLY A 22 14.04 0.70 19.96
C GLY A 22 12.79 1.61 20.10
N PHE A 23 12.47 2.09 21.31
CA PHE A 23 11.37 3.02 21.53
C PHE A 23 11.55 4.38 20.84
N GLY A 24 12.79 4.79 20.64
CA GLY A 24 13.22 5.96 19.88
C GLY A 24 12.91 5.81 18.39
N GLU A 25 13.12 4.62 17.82
CA GLU A 25 12.74 4.31 16.44
C GLU A 25 11.21 4.31 16.28
N LEU A 26 10.49 3.62 17.17
CA LEU A 26 9.02 3.64 17.21
C LEU A 26 8.46 5.06 17.39
N ARG A 27 9.08 5.86 18.26
CA ARG A 27 8.68 7.26 18.45
C ARG A 27 8.95 8.09 17.21
N ALA A 28 10.09 7.92 16.55
CA ALA A 28 10.43 8.60 15.31
C ALA A 28 9.45 8.21 14.19
N GLU A 29 9.11 6.93 14.08
CA GLU A 29 8.11 6.44 13.14
C GLU A 29 6.72 7.04 13.40
N LEU A 30 6.27 7.05 14.66
CA LEU A 30 5.00 7.66 15.03
C LEU A 30 4.97 9.17 14.74
N HIS A 31 6.06 9.89 15.02
CA HIS A 31 6.19 11.29 14.65
C HIS A 31 6.15 11.50 13.13
N SER A 32 6.83 10.65 12.37
CA SER A 32 6.84 10.68 10.90
C SER A 32 5.43 10.50 10.33
N ARG A 33 4.69 9.51 10.83
CA ARG A 33 3.28 9.25 10.47
C ARG A 33 2.38 10.42 10.87
N ALA A 34 2.56 10.96 12.08
CA ALA A 34 1.78 12.11 12.56
C ALA A 34 2.04 13.39 11.75
N ALA A 35 3.23 13.52 11.16
CA ALA A 35 3.62 14.60 10.28
C ALA A 35 3.26 14.35 8.80
N ASP A 36 2.58 13.24 8.48
CA ASP A 36 2.17 12.85 7.12
C ASP A 36 3.37 12.75 6.13
N GLN A 37 4.56 12.41 6.61
CA GLN A 37 5.77 12.32 5.76
C GLN A 37 5.65 11.23 4.69
N ASP A 38 4.97 10.13 5.02
CA ASP A 38 4.63 9.05 4.10
C ASP A 38 3.79 9.56 2.92
N LEU A 39 2.74 10.31 3.23
CA LEU A 39 1.83 10.88 2.26
C LEU A 39 2.52 11.94 1.39
N ILE A 40 3.42 12.73 1.97
CA ILE A 40 4.25 13.70 1.23
C ILE A 40 5.13 12.98 0.22
N SER A 41 5.80 11.90 0.61
CA SER A 41 6.64 11.10 -0.29
C SER A 41 5.82 10.54 -1.45
N VAL A 42 4.71 9.85 -1.15
CA VAL A 42 3.83 9.27 -2.17
C VAL A 42 3.32 10.35 -3.12
N TRP A 43 2.90 11.50 -2.59
CA TRP A 43 2.40 12.60 -3.42
C TRP A 43 3.46 13.18 -4.36
N ALA A 44 4.70 13.29 -3.89
CA ALA A 44 5.80 13.78 -4.71
C ALA A 44 6.06 12.88 -5.92
N ASP A 45 5.96 11.57 -5.73
CA ASP A 45 6.20 10.56 -6.76
C ASP A 45 5.05 10.42 -7.77
N LEU A 46 3.83 10.81 -7.41
CA LEU A 46 2.67 10.74 -8.30
C LEU A 46 2.78 11.77 -9.44
N PRO A 47 2.70 11.34 -10.72
CA PRO A 47 2.49 12.23 -11.86
C PRO A 47 1.19 13.05 -11.74
N PHE A 48 1.17 14.20 -12.41
CA PHE A 48 0.02 15.12 -12.37
C PHE A 48 -1.35 14.47 -12.69
N PRO A 49 -1.49 13.61 -13.73
CA PRO A 49 -2.76 12.93 -13.99
C PRO A 49 -3.23 12.05 -12.83
N GLU A 50 -2.31 11.39 -12.14
CA GLU A 50 -2.62 10.51 -11.01
C GLU A 50 -3.02 11.31 -9.78
N ARG A 51 -2.34 12.44 -9.51
CA ARG A 51 -2.76 13.38 -8.46
C ARG A 51 -4.20 13.85 -8.66
N ARG A 52 -4.58 14.20 -9.89
CA ARG A 52 -5.97 14.57 -10.22
C ARG A 52 -6.96 13.45 -9.94
N LEU A 53 -6.62 12.22 -10.32
CA LEU A 53 -7.46 11.05 -10.08
C LEU A 53 -7.65 10.81 -8.57
N VAL A 54 -6.56 10.89 -7.80
CA VAL A 54 -6.58 10.72 -6.35
C VAL A 54 -7.44 11.78 -5.68
N LEU A 55 -7.30 13.06 -6.04
CA LEU A 55 -8.14 14.15 -5.51
C LEU A 55 -9.62 13.92 -5.82
N LYS A 56 -9.94 13.52 -7.05
CA LYS A 56 -11.31 13.20 -7.45
C LYS A 56 -11.87 12.01 -6.64
N SER A 57 -11.07 10.97 -6.41
CA SER A 57 -11.43 9.80 -5.60
C SER A 57 -11.59 10.14 -4.10
N ALA A 58 -10.89 11.17 -3.64
CA ALA A 58 -11.05 11.75 -2.31
C ALA A 58 -12.24 12.71 -2.20
N GLY A 59 -12.92 13.03 -3.30
CA GLY A 59 -14.04 13.99 -3.34
C GLY A 59 -13.59 15.45 -3.21
N LEU A 60 -12.34 15.76 -3.53
CA LEU A 60 -11.75 17.09 -3.39
C LEU A 60 -11.70 17.81 -4.75
N THR A 61 -11.86 19.14 -4.72
CA THR A 61 -11.74 20.04 -5.88
C THR A 61 -10.43 20.83 -5.89
N ALA A 62 -9.50 20.45 -5.01
CA ALA A 62 -8.23 21.12 -4.82
C ALA A 62 -7.34 21.05 -6.08
N ASP A 63 -6.40 21.98 -6.25
CA ASP A 63 -5.45 21.94 -7.37
C ASP A 63 -4.46 20.76 -7.22
N ALA A 64 -4.23 20.01 -8.29
CA ALA A 64 -3.31 18.89 -8.30
C ALA A 64 -1.83 19.31 -8.46
N THR A 65 -1.56 20.59 -8.80
CA THR A 65 -0.18 21.12 -8.82
C THR A 65 0.34 21.45 -7.42
N GLN A 66 -0.56 21.65 -6.45
CA GLN A 66 -0.19 22.08 -5.11
C GLN A 66 0.52 20.96 -4.32
N GLN A 67 1.30 21.37 -3.32
CA GLN A 67 1.92 20.40 -2.41
C GLN A 67 0.87 19.84 -1.45
N ILE A 68 0.92 18.54 -1.16
CA ILE A 68 -0.05 17.92 -0.25
C ILE A 68 -0.01 18.50 1.17
N SER A 69 1.15 19.04 1.60
CA SER A 69 1.32 19.74 2.87
C SER A 69 0.46 21.01 2.98
N GLN A 70 0.07 21.62 1.86
CA GLN A 70 -0.77 22.81 1.80
C GLN A 70 -2.27 22.49 1.98
N LEU A 71 -2.68 21.23 1.77
CA LEU A 71 -4.03 20.79 2.05
C LEU A 71 -4.31 20.79 3.56
N ALA A 72 -5.56 21.05 3.93
CA ALA A 72 -5.99 20.95 5.31
C ALA A 72 -5.86 19.49 5.81
N LYS A 73 -5.64 19.32 7.12
CA LYS A 73 -5.55 17.98 7.74
C LYS A 73 -6.70 17.03 7.36
N PRO A 74 -7.99 17.43 7.37
CA PRO A 74 -9.07 16.52 6.94
C PRO A 74 -8.98 16.14 5.46
N GLU A 75 -8.52 17.04 4.60
CA GLU A 75 -8.35 16.76 3.16
C GLU A 75 -7.22 15.75 2.93
N ARG A 76 -6.09 15.91 3.64
CA ARG A 76 -4.99 14.92 3.61
C ARG A 76 -5.45 13.55 4.09
N ALA A 77 -6.28 13.51 5.13
CA ALA A 77 -6.89 12.26 5.60
C ALA A 77 -7.81 11.62 4.54
N ALA A 78 -8.60 12.43 3.82
CA ALA A 78 -9.43 11.96 2.72
C ALA A 78 -8.59 11.40 1.55
N VAL A 79 -7.49 12.06 1.21
CA VAL A 79 -6.52 11.58 0.21
C VAL A 79 -5.91 10.25 0.63
N ARG A 80 -5.44 10.14 1.88
CA ARG A 80 -4.90 8.88 2.43
C ARG A 80 -5.94 7.76 2.33
N ALA A 81 -7.17 8.02 2.74
CA ALA A 81 -8.25 7.04 2.66
C ALA A 81 -8.56 6.62 1.21
N ALA A 82 -8.50 7.54 0.25
CA ALA A 82 -8.68 7.24 -1.16
C ALA A 82 -7.57 6.32 -1.70
N ILE A 83 -6.31 6.62 -1.38
CA ILE A 83 -5.15 5.80 -1.76
C ILE A 83 -5.26 4.38 -1.19
N HIS A 84 -5.66 4.24 0.09
CA HIS A 84 -5.90 2.93 0.70
C HIS A 84 -6.98 2.14 -0.04
N ARG A 85 -8.16 2.74 -0.27
CA ARG A 85 -9.24 2.07 -1.01
C ARG A 85 -8.79 1.62 -2.40
N MET A 86 -8.07 2.47 -3.13
CA MET A 86 -7.56 2.14 -4.46
C MET A 86 -6.56 0.97 -4.42
N SER A 87 -5.71 0.93 -3.40
CA SER A 87 -4.73 -0.15 -3.19
C SER A 87 -5.41 -1.47 -2.82
N ASP A 88 -6.46 -1.41 -1.99
CA ASP A 88 -7.27 -2.58 -1.62
C ASP A 88 -7.99 -3.14 -2.83
N TYR A 89 -8.59 -2.29 -3.67
CA TYR A 89 -9.22 -2.73 -4.92
C TYR A 89 -8.23 -3.36 -5.89
N ALA A 90 -7.04 -2.78 -6.04
CA ALA A 90 -6.00 -3.34 -6.90
C ALA A 90 -5.53 -4.73 -6.41
N SER A 91 -5.35 -4.87 -5.09
CA SER A 91 -4.96 -6.15 -4.46
C SER A 91 -6.07 -7.19 -4.62
N GLY A 92 -7.32 -6.83 -4.33
CA GLY A 92 -8.47 -7.71 -4.50
C GLY A 92 -8.66 -8.15 -5.96
N LEU A 93 -8.48 -7.25 -6.92
CA LEU A 93 -8.54 -7.60 -8.35
C LEU A 93 -7.42 -8.57 -8.73
N LYS A 94 -6.20 -8.33 -8.27
CA LYS A 94 -5.06 -9.22 -8.50
C LYS A 94 -5.33 -10.63 -7.95
N ASP A 95 -5.87 -10.72 -6.74
CA ASP A 95 -6.22 -12.00 -6.12
C ASP A 95 -7.34 -12.71 -6.88
N GLN A 96 -8.38 -11.99 -7.30
CA GLN A 96 -9.45 -12.55 -8.12
C GLN A 96 -8.94 -13.08 -9.46
N LEU A 97 -8.07 -12.33 -10.15
CA LEU A 97 -7.48 -12.77 -11.41
C LEU A 97 -6.58 -14.00 -11.23
N ARG A 98 -5.80 -14.04 -10.14
CA ARG A 98 -4.99 -15.23 -9.80
C ARG A 98 -5.88 -16.44 -9.53
N ASN A 99 -6.95 -16.28 -8.77
CA ASN A 99 -7.87 -17.38 -8.46
C ASN A 99 -8.66 -17.82 -9.71
N ARG A 100 -8.93 -16.91 -10.65
CA ARG A 100 -9.55 -17.25 -11.94
C ARG A 100 -8.66 -18.14 -12.81
N SER A 101 -7.34 -17.99 -12.72
CA SER A 101 -6.40 -18.91 -13.39
C SER A 101 -6.37 -20.32 -12.75
N GLN A 102 -6.85 -20.46 -11.51
CA GLN A 102 -7.01 -21.71 -10.78
C GLN A 102 -8.45 -22.25 -10.87
N HIS A 103 -9.27 -21.74 -11.78
CA HIS A 103 -10.63 -22.22 -11.95
C HIS A 103 -10.61 -23.69 -12.46
N PRO A 104 -11.47 -24.59 -11.96
CA PRO A 104 -11.47 -26.01 -12.34
C PRO A 104 -11.52 -26.24 -13.85
N SER A 105 -12.21 -25.35 -14.60
CA SER A 105 -12.25 -25.40 -16.06
C SER A 105 -10.89 -25.19 -16.73
N CYS A 106 -9.97 -24.41 -16.13
CA CYS A 106 -8.61 -24.25 -16.61
C CYS A 106 -7.77 -25.51 -16.40
N GLU A 107 -7.99 -26.23 -15.29
CA GLU A 107 -7.34 -27.53 -15.03
C GLU A 107 -7.86 -28.60 -15.99
N LEU A 108 -9.18 -28.71 -16.17
CA LEU A 108 -9.80 -29.62 -17.15
C LEU A 108 -9.30 -29.33 -18.59
N ALA A 109 -9.19 -28.06 -18.97
CA ALA A 109 -8.64 -27.68 -20.27
C ALA A 109 -7.13 -27.98 -20.40
N SER A 110 -6.38 -27.92 -19.29
CA SER A 110 -4.98 -28.33 -19.27
C SER A 110 -4.81 -29.84 -19.49
N HIS A 111 -5.64 -30.66 -18.83
CA HIS A 111 -5.64 -32.12 -19.00
C HIS A 111 -6.09 -32.53 -20.41
N ALA A 112 -7.06 -31.83 -21.00
CA ALA A 112 -7.44 -32.03 -22.39
C ALA A 112 -6.28 -31.75 -23.36
N ARG A 113 -5.54 -30.65 -23.16
CA ARG A 113 -4.37 -30.31 -23.99
C ARG A 113 -3.23 -31.31 -23.82
N GLN A 114 -2.99 -31.79 -22.61
CA GLN A 114 -1.99 -32.81 -22.35
C GLN A 114 -2.35 -34.15 -23.01
N ALA A 115 -3.59 -34.61 -22.86
CA ALA A 115 -4.08 -35.82 -23.52
C ALA A 115 -4.00 -35.72 -25.05
N LEU A 116 -4.16 -34.52 -25.60
CA LEU A 116 -4.00 -34.26 -27.03
C LEU A 116 -2.53 -34.34 -27.47
N ALA A 117 -1.60 -33.83 -26.67
CA ALA A 117 -0.16 -33.98 -26.91
C ALA A 117 0.31 -35.44 -26.83
N GLU A 118 -0.31 -36.23 -25.96
CA GLU A 118 -0.06 -37.67 -25.80
C GLU A 118 -0.78 -38.54 -26.87
N GLY A 119 -1.58 -37.93 -27.75
CA GLY A 119 -2.34 -38.64 -28.79
C GLY A 119 -3.50 -39.48 -28.27
N ASN A 120 -3.88 -39.34 -26.99
CA ASN A 120 -4.95 -40.10 -26.35
C ASN A 120 -6.32 -39.44 -26.62
N THR A 121 -6.87 -39.71 -27.80
CA THR A 121 -8.16 -39.16 -28.26
C THR A 121 -9.32 -39.47 -27.32
N LYS A 122 -9.31 -40.63 -26.65
CA LYS A 122 -10.36 -41.02 -25.70
C LYS A 122 -10.36 -40.13 -24.45
N ALA A 123 -9.17 -39.83 -23.91
CA ALA A 123 -9.03 -38.93 -22.77
C ALA A 123 -9.36 -37.48 -23.16
N VAL A 124 -8.98 -37.03 -24.36
CA VAL A 124 -9.34 -35.70 -24.88
C VAL A 124 -10.87 -35.51 -24.92
N LEU A 125 -11.60 -36.46 -25.51
CA LEU A 125 -13.07 -36.41 -25.60
C LEU A 125 -13.73 -36.48 -24.22
N HIS A 126 -13.14 -37.23 -23.28
CA HIS A 126 -13.62 -37.29 -21.91
C HIS A 126 -13.54 -35.93 -21.20
N TRP A 127 -12.37 -35.27 -21.27
CA TRP A 127 -12.18 -33.94 -20.66
C TRP A 127 -13.03 -32.86 -21.34
N LEU A 128 -13.17 -32.90 -22.68
CA LEU A 128 -14.08 -32.01 -23.42
C LEU A 128 -15.54 -32.21 -22.99
N SER A 129 -16.00 -33.46 -22.84
CA SER A 129 -17.37 -33.74 -22.39
C SER A 129 -17.65 -33.20 -20.99
N LEU A 130 -16.66 -33.23 -20.08
CA LEU A 130 -16.79 -32.66 -18.74
C LEU A 130 -16.87 -31.12 -18.77
N ILE A 131 -16.09 -30.48 -19.65
CA ILE A 131 -16.14 -29.02 -19.88
C ILE A 131 -17.50 -28.61 -20.46
N GLU A 132 -18.00 -29.34 -21.47
CA GLU A 132 -19.28 -29.06 -22.13
C GLU A 132 -20.50 -29.28 -21.21
N LYS A 133 -20.42 -30.23 -20.28
CA LYS A 133 -21.48 -30.49 -19.29
C LYS A 133 -21.49 -29.49 -18.13
N GLY A 134 -20.51 -28.58 -18.06
CA GLY A 134 -20.45 -27.56 -17.03
C GLY A 134 -20.20 -28.12 -15.62
N VAL A 135 -19.51 -29.25 -15.51
CA VAL A 135 -19.11 -29.80 -14.21
C VAL A 135 -17.97 -28.93 -13.66
N ALA A 136 -18.34 -27.91 -12.88
CA ALA A 136 -17.46 -27.07 -12.08
C ALA A 136 -17.34 -27.63 -10.66
#